data_AF-F0TI70-F1
#
_entry.id   AF-F0TI70-F1
#
_cell.length_a   1.000
_cell.length_b   1.000
_cell.length_c   1.000
_cell.angle_alpha   90.00
_cell.angle_beta   90.00
_cell.angle_gamma   90.00
#
_symmetry.space_group_name_H-M   'P 1'
#
loop_
_entity.id
_entity.type
_entity.pdbx_description
1 polymer ?
#
loop_
_entity_poly.entity_id
_entity_poly.type
_entity_poly.pdbx_seq_one_letter_code
_entity_poly.pdbx_strand_id
1 'polypeptide(L)'
;MKVISSLVIGLSLVGVGSGVAQATSFTAPKLGTAEVVPTDPSIKKGDKVFVVVKDTKNQKVAVYNQNAKKTGAKVTMGSTYTAKAVKKVDSKKIVKINKSQWLNSKDVVKN
;
A
#
# COMPACT_ATOMS: atom_id res chain seq x y z
N MET A 1 54.53 -63.77 -4.84
CA MET A 1 53.31 -63.39 -5.59
C MET A 1 52.35 -62.70 -4.65
N LYS A 2 51.73 -61.62 -5.12
CA LYS A 2 50.90 -60.65 -4.38
C LYS A 2 49.51 -61.24 -4.12
N VAL A 3 48.98 -61.09 -2.90
CA VAL A 3 47.53 -61.10 -2.67
C VAL A 3 47.17 -59.71 -2.14
N ILE A 4 46.68 -58.87 -3.05
CA ILE A 4 46.21 -57.54 -2.75
C ILE A 4 44.76 -57.68 -2.32
N SER A 5 44.53 -57.23 -1.09
CA SER A 5 43.24 -56.98 -0.46
C SER A 5 42.23 -56.33 -1.42
N SER A 6 41.02 -56.86 -1.45
CA SER A 6 39.85 -56.14 -1.93
C SER A 6 38.74 -56.26 -0.89
N LEU A 7 38.74 -55.32 0.06
CA LEU A 7 37.60 -55.05 0.92
C LEU A 7 36.49 -54.43 0.05
N VAL A 8 35.40 -55.16 -0.16
CA VAL A 8 34.21 -54.65 -0.87
C VAL A 8 33.40 -53.82 0.13
N ILE A 9 33.44 -52.49 -0.02
CA ILE A 9 32.56 -51.59 0.72
C ILE A 9 31.22 -51.56 -0.03
N GLY A 10 30.27 -52.37 0.41
CA GLY A 10 28.89 -52.30 -0.05
C GLY A 10 28.27 -50.98 0.40
N LEU A 11 28.12 -50.02 -0.51
CA LEU A 11 27.20 -48.91 -0.29
C LEU A 11 25.78 -49.46 -0.35
N SER A 12 25.23 -49.80 0.81
CA SER A 12 23.78 -49.92 0.96
C SER A 12 23.20 -48.53 0.72
N LEU A 13 22.48 -48.37 -0.39
CA LEU A 13 21.53 -47.27 -0.54
C LEU A 13 20.48 -47.47 0.56
N VAL A 14 20.67 -46.77 1.68
CA VAL A 14 19.60 -46.56 2.66
C VAL A 14 18.49 -45.90 1.87
N GLY A 15 17.41 -46.65 1.65
CA GLY A 15 16.18 -46.15 1.06
C GLY A 15 15.78 -44.91 1.81
N VAL A 16 15.90 -43.76 1.15
CA VAL A 16 15.35 -42.51 1.65
C VAL A 16 13.85 -42.77 1.65
N GLY A 17 13.31 -43.09 2.82
CA GLY A 17 11.88 -43.10 3.02
C GLY A 17 11.39 -41.73 2.59
N SER A 18 10.79 -41.66 1.42
CA SER A 18 10.14 -40.47 0.88
C SER A 18 8.92 -40.23 1.76
N GLY A 19 9.16 -39.66 2.94
CA GLY A 19 8.16 -38.89 3.65
C GLY A 19 7.82 -37.73 2.74
N VAL A 20 6.78 -37.90 1.93
CA VAL A 20 6.12 -36.78 1.28
C VAL A 20 5.63 -35.88 2.40
N ALA A 21 6.41 -34.85 2.72
CA ALA A 21 5.94 -33.76 3.56
C ALA A 21 4.79 -33.12 2.78
N GLN A 22 3.56 -33.51 3.12
CA GLN A 22 2.37 -32.87 2.60
C GLN A 22 2.43 -31.43 3.10
N ALA A 23 2.73 -30.50 2.19
CA ALA A 23 2.58 -29.08 2.46
C ALA A 23 1.11 -28.84 2.80
N THR A 24 0.81 -28.59 4.07
CA THR A 24 -0.50 -28.10 4.48
C THR A 24 -0.68 -26.75 3.83
N SER A 25 -1.58 -26.67 2.84
CA SER A 25 -1.92 -25.41 2.20
C SER A 25 -2.51 -24.48 3.27
N PHE A 26 -1.84 -23.36 3.51
CA PHE A 26 -2.45 -22.29 4.30
C PHE A 26 -3.60 -21.74 3.47
N THR A 27 -4.83 -21.90 3.98
CA THR A 27 -5.94 -21.13 3.45
C THR A 27 -5.67 -19.69 3.84
N ALA A 28 -5.26 -18.86 2.88
CA ALA A 28 -5.06 -17.44 3.13
C ALA A 28 -6.36 -16.87 3.75
N PRO A 29 -6.29 -16.15 4.88
CA PRO A 29 -7.48 -15.54 5.47
C PRO A 29 -8.19 -14.73 4.41
N LYS A 30 -9.48 -15.03 4.17
CA LYS A 30 -10.29 -14.18 3.30
C LYS A 30 -10.31 -12.79 3.91
N LEU A 31 -9.79 -11.80 3.18
CA LEU A 31 -9.93 -10.40 3.56
C LEU A 31 -11.43 -10.12 3.72
N GLY A 32 -11.81 -9.54 4.86
CA GLY A 32 -13.20 -9.15 5.09
C GLY A 32 -13.70 -8.26 3.94
N THR A 33 -15.00 -8.34 3.64
CA THR A 33 -15.61 -7.45 2.65
C THR A 33 -15.35 -6.01 3.07
N ALA A 34 -14.77 -5.21 2.17
CA ALA A 34 -14.54 -3.80 2.41
C ALA A 34 -15.87 -3.13 2.75
N GLU A 35 -15.99 -2.56 3.95
CA GLU A 35 -17.13 -1.75 4.31
C GLU A 35 -17.13 -0.51 3.42
N VAL A 36 -18.20 -0.32 2.64
CA VAL A 36 -18.40 0.90 1.86
C VAL A 36 -18.79 1.99 2.84
N VAL A 37 -17.78 2.61 3.46
CA VAL A 37 -17.94 3.81 4.25
C VAL A 37 -18.61 4.87 3.35
N PRO A 38 -19.63 5.60 3.82
CA PRO A 38 -20.26 6.67 3.04
C PRO A 38 -19.18 7.55 2.40
N THR A 39 -19.18 7.64 1.07
CA THR A 39 -18.05 8.14 0.26
C THR A 39 -17.77 9.64 0.40
N ASP A 40 -18.33 10.30 1.42
CA ASP A 40 -18.15 11.72 1.67
C ASP A 40 -18.12 12.04 3.18
N PRO A 41 -17.15 11.52 3.95
CA PRO A 41 -16.86 12.11 5.25
C PRO A 41 -16.41 13.54 4.96
N SER A 42 -17.27 14.52 5.24
CA SER A 42 -16.95 15.92 5.00
C SER A 42 -15.71 16.30 5.82
N ILE A 43 -14.55 16.37 5.16
CA ILE A 43 -13.29 16.78 5.79
C ILE A 43 -13.47 18.16 6.42
N LYS A 44 -13.15 18.27 7.70
CA LYS A 44 -13.17 19.50 8.50
C LYS A 44 -11.75 19.92 8.88
N LYS A 45 -11.62 21.17 9.34
CA LYS A 45 -10.36 21.64 9.94
C LYS A 45 -10.01 20.78 11.15
N GLY A 46 -8.75 20.39 11.26
CA GLY A 46 -8.24 19.53 12.34
C GLY A 46 -8.25 18.03 12.00
N ASP A 47 -9.01 17.60 10.99
CA ASP A 47 -9.01 16.19 10.58
C ASP A 47 -7.62 15.78 10.06
N LYS A 48 -7.18 14.57 10.42
CA LYS A 48 -6.06 13.92 9.73
C LYS A 48 -6.56 13.40 8.39
N VAL A 49 -5.84 13.73 7.34
CA VAL A 49 -6.14 13.33 5.98
C VAL A 49 -4.98 12.54 5.40
N PHE A 50 -5.31 11.46 4.70
CA PHE A 50 -4.37 10.57 4.03
C PHE A 50 -4.50 10.75 2.52
N VAL A 51 -3.37 10.96 1.85
CA VAL A 51 -3.33 11.14 0.40
C VAL A 51 -3.55 9.82 -0.31
N VAL A 52 -4.62 9.75 -1.10
CA VAL A 52 -4.97 8.58 -1.90
C VAL A 52 -4.82 8.90 -3.38
N VAL A 53 -4.36 7.91 -4.12
CA VAL A 53 -4.28 7.97 -5.59
C VAL A 53 -5.02 6.77 -6.14
N LYS A 54 -5.90 7.01 -7.12
CA LYS A 54 -6.63 5.93 -7.81
C LYS A 54 -5.80 5.28 -8.93
N ASP A 55 -4.83 6.01 -9.48
CA ASP A 55 -3.87 5.52 -10.47
C ASP A 55 -2.65 4.85 -9.79
N THR A 56 -2.51 3.54 -9.96
CA THR A 56 -1.40 2.75 -9.40
C THR A 56 -0.06 2.99 -10.10
N LYS A 57 -0.06 3.55 -11.32
CA LYS A 57 1.16 3.82 -12.09
C LYS A 57 1.78 5.16 -11.72
N ASN A 58 0.95 6.15 -11.37
CA ASN A 58 1.39 7.48 -10.97
C ASN A 58 0.91 7.82 -9.56
N GLN A 59 1.65 7.35 -8.55
CA GLN A 59 1.33 7.50 -7.13
C GLN A 59 1.57 8.93 -6.59
N LYS A 60 1.19 9.96 -7.36
CA LYS A 60 1.37 11.38 -7.02
C LYS A 60 0.11 12.19 -7.34
N VAL A 61 -0.31 13.03 -6.39
CA VAL A 61 -1.44 13.97 -6.55
C VAL A 61 -0.93 15.38 -6.82
N ALA A 62 -1.71 16.17 -7.56
CA ALA A 62 -1.35 17.56 -7.85
C ALA A 62 -1.62 18.47 -6.64
N VAL A 63 -0.68 19.38 -6.38
CA VAL A 63 -0.87 20.46 -5.41
C VAL A 63 -1.52 21.66 -6.08
N TYR A 64 -2.46 22.26 -5.35
CA TYR A 64 -3.19 23.45 -5.73
C TYR A 64 -2.79 24.63 -4.85
N ASN A 65 -3.01 25.84 -5.37
CA ASN A 65 -3.00 27.05 -4.56
C ASN A 65 -4.40 27.31 -3.97
N GLN A 66 -4.53 28.42 -3.26
CA GLN A 66 -5.80 28.84 -2.68
C GLN A 66 -6.92 29.06 -3.70
N ASN A 67 -6.62 29.28 -4.97
CA ASN A 67 -7.63 29.52 -6.02
C ASN A 67 -7.93 28.26 -6.83
N ALA A 68 -7.62 27.07 -6.29
CA ALA A 68 -7.77 25.78 -6.97
C ALA A 68 -7.05 25.70 -8.33
N LYS A 69 -5.96 26.47 -8.51
CA LYS A 69 -5.05 26.35 -9.67
C LYS A 69 -3.87 25.46 -9.30
N LYS A 70 -3.48 24.56 -10.21
CA LYS A 70 -2.33 23.66 -10.02
C LYS A 70 -1.03 24.47 -9.92
N THR A 71 -0.13 24.06 -9.04
CA THR A 71 1.14 24.79 -8.77
C THR A 71 2.39 24.10 -9.33
N GLY A 72 2.23 23.00 -10.06
CA GLY A 72 3.33 22.17 -10.55
C GLY A 72 3.90 21.19 -9.51
N ALA A 73 3.76 21.51 -8.22
CA ALA A 73 4.13 20.60 -7.14
C ALA A 73 3.21 19.38 -7.06
N LYS A 74 3.77 18.27 -6.55
CA LYS A 74 3.07 17.00 -6.38
C LYS A 74 3.35 16.42 -5.00
N VAL A 75 2.38 15.69 -4.46
CA VAL A 75 2.50 14.98 -3.19
C VAL A 75 2.37 13.48 -3.44
N THR A 76 3.20 12.68 -2.78
CA THR A 76 3.21 11.23 -2.91
C THR A 76 2.03 10.61 -2.15
N MET A 77 1.43 9.58 -2.74
CA MET A 77 0.45 8.70 -2.07
C MET A 77 1.02 8.19 -0.74
N GLY A 78 0.17 7.99 0.26
CA GLY A 78 0.60 7.53 1.57
C GLY A 78 0.95 8.65 2.56
N SER A 79 1.08 9.88 2.07
CA SER A 79 1.40 11.02 2.93
C SER A 79 0.20 11.39 3.80
N THR A 80 0.45 11.64 5.09
CA THR A 80 -0.59 12.07 6.04
C THR A 80 -0.38 13.54 6.41
N TYR A 81 -1.47 14.31 6.44
CA TYR A 81 -1.47 15.72 6.82
C TYR A 81 -2.62 16.03 7.78
N THR A 82 -2.47 17.09 8.56
CA THR A 82 -3.61 17.68 9.29
C THR A 82 -4.24 18.77 8.42
N ALA A 83 -5.54 18.67 8.19
CA ALA A 83 -6.30 19.67 7.46
C ALA A 83 -6.30 21.00 8.22
N LYS A 84 -5.62 22.01 7.68
CA LYS A 84 -5.54 23.36 8.28
C LYS A 84 -6.76 24.23 7.96
N ALA A 85 -7.38 23.99 6.81
CA ALA A 85 -8.59 24.67 6.34
C ALA A 85 -9.23 23.87 5.20
N VAL A 86 -10.53 24.08 4.97
CA VAL A 86 -11.28 23.47 3.85
C VAL A 86 -12.12 24.57 3.22
N LYS A 87 -12.14 24.63 1.89
CA LYS A 87 -13.00 25.58 1.17
C LYS A 87 -13.43 25.06 -0.19
N LYS A 88 -14.45 25.69 -0.76
CA LYS A 88 -14.97 25.39 -2.10
C LYS A 88 -14.63 26.56 -3.04
N VAL A 89 -14.02 26.25 -4.18
CA VAL A 89 -13.68 27.21 -5.25
C VAL A 89 -14.15 26.59 -6.56
N ASP A 90 -15.00 27.27 -7.32
CA ASP A 90 -15.53 26.80 -8.61
C ASP A 90 -16.08 25.35 -8.53
N SER A 91 -16.91 25.09 -7.53
CA SER A 91 -17.47 23.76 -7.24
C SER A 91 -16.46 22.67 -6.85
N LYS A 92 -15.16 22.99 -6.73
CA LYS A 92 -14.13 22.08 -6.22
C LYS A 92 -13.85 22.34 -4.74
N LYS A 93 -14.00 21.30 -3.92
CA LYS A 93 -13.62 21.34 -2.50
C LYS A 93 -12.14 21.01 -2.36
N ILE A 94 -11.39 21.91 -1.75
CA ILE A 94 -9.94 21.81 -1.52
C ILE A 94 -9.61 21.89 -0.04
N VAL A 95 -8.57 21.15 0.36
CA VAL A 95 -8.10 21.00 1.74
C VAL A 95 -6.69 21.57 1.85
N LYS A 96 -6.49 22.53 2.75
CA LYS A 96 -5.19 23.12 3.03
C LYS A 96 -4.38 22.17 3.90
N ILE A 97 -3.24 21.71 3.40
CA ILE A 97 -2.32 20.85 4.15
C ILE A 97 -1.11 21.63 4.69
N ASN A 98 -0.73 22.73 4.04
CA ASN A 98 0.36 23.60 4.48
C ASN A 98 0.11 25.08 4.12
N LYS A 99 1.06 25.99 4.38
CA LYS A 99 0.92 27.46 4.21
C LYS A 99 0.24 27.85 2.89
N SER A 100 0.75 27.36 1.76
CA SER A 100 0.22 27.67 0.42
C SER A 100 -0.20 26.43 -0.38
N GLN A 101 -0.14 25.25 0.22
CA GLN A 101 -0.40 23.97 -0.45
C GLN A 101 -1.79 23.46 -0.10
N TRP A 102 -2.56 23.20 -1.15
CA TRP A 102 -3.92 22.66 -1.09
C TRP A 102 -3.99 21.37 -1.89
N LEU A 103 -4.80 20.42 -1.42
CA LEU A 103 -5.14 19.20 -2.14
C LEU A 103 -6.61 19.20 -2.50
N ASN A 104 -6.97 18.48 -3.57
CA ASN A 104 -8.36 18.23 -3.86
C ASN A 104 -8.93 17.25 -2.84
N SER A 105 -10.12 17.53 -2.30
CA SER A 105 -10.81 16.63 -1.36
C SER A 105 -11.03 15.22 -1.91
N LYS A 106 -11.10 15.06 -3.24
CA LYS A 106 -11.22 13.74 -3.90
C LYS A 106 -9.94 12.90 -3.86
N ASP A 107 -8.81 13.55 -3.62
CA ASP A 107 -7.46 12.95 -3.62
C ASP A 107 -6.97 12.68 -2.18
N VAL A 108 -7.86 12.89 -1.18
CA VAL A 108 -7.57 12.66 0.23
C VAL A 108 -8.76 11.97 0.89
N VAL A 109 -8.48 11.11 1.87
CA VAL A 109 -9.50 10.52 2.74
C VAL A 109 -9.23 10.90 4.19
N LYS A 110 -10.27 10.91 5.02
CA LYS A 110 -10.09 11.07 6.46
C LYS A 110 -9.47 9.80 7.02
N ASN A 111 -8.42 9.96 7.82
CA ASN A 111 -7.79 8.89 8.61
C ASN A 111 -8.30 8.91 10.05
#